data_AF-F5BI73-F1
#
_entry.id   AF-F5BI73-F1
#
_cell.length_a   1.000
_cell.length_b   1.000
_cell.length_c   1.000
_cell.angle_alpha   90.00
_cell.angle_beta   90.00
_cell.angle_gamma   90.00
#
_symmetry.space_group_name_H-M   'P 1'
#
loop_
_entity.id
_entity.type
_entity.pdbx_description
1 polymer ?
#
loop_
_entity_poly.entity_id
_entity_poly.type
_entity_poly.pdbx_seq_one_letter_code
_entity_poly.pdbx_strand_id
1 'polypeptide(L)'
;DAIDPASGRVIKRGVMTKQLYDGLTLQRVPFNIDFDHLPRGEKIERMCNVLGIQWPLDPDETYELTTDNILKILAIHMRFRCGIPVIIMGETGCGKTRLIKFLCELRKSGVTTENMILVKVHG
;
A
#
# COMPACT_ATOMS: atom_id res chain seq x y z
N ASP A 1 -8.26 -4.61 -21.29
CA ASP A 1 -8.09 -3.21 -20.82
C ASP A 1 -7.83 -3.19 -19.33
N ALA A 2 -7.14 -2.16 -18.82
CA ALA A 2 -7.13 -1.85 -17.40
C ALA A 2 -8.22 -0.82 -17.11
N ILE A 3 -9.06 -1.11 -16.13
CA ILE A 3 -10.26 -0.34 -15.79
C ILE A 3 -10.15 0.09 -14.32
N ASP A 4 -10.54 1.33 -14.03
CA ASP A 4 -10.66 1.81 -12.67
C ASP A 4 -11.88 1.16 -12.00
N PRO A 5 -11.71 0.39 -10.90
CA PRO A 5 -12.83 -0.29 -10.26
C PRO A 5 -13.87 0.67 -9.67
N ALA A 6 -13.49 1.90 -9.29
CA ALA A 6 -14.42 2.85 -8.70
C ALA A 6 -15.29 3.56 -9.75
N SER A 7 -14.72 3.98 -10.88
CA SER A 7 -15.45 4.73 -11.91
C SER A 7 -15.87 3.91 -13.13
N GLY A 8 -15.37 2.68 -13.29
CA GLY A 8 -15.56 1.86 -14.51
C GLY A 8 -14.86 2.42 -15.75
N ARG A 9 -14.08 3.50 -15.62
CA ARG A 9 -13.39 4.14 -16.74
C ARG A 9 -12.18 3.31 -17.17
N VAL A 10 -11.95 3.22 -18.47
CA VAL A 10 -10.74 2.61 -19.00
C VAL A 10 -9.54 3.50 -18.70
N ILE A 11 -8.61 3.01 -17.87
CA ILE A 11 -7.33 3.68 -17.56
C ILE A 11 -6.39 3.51 -18.74
N LYS A 12 -6.29 2.30 -19.29
CA LYS A 12 -5.42 1.99 -20.43
C LYS A 12 -6.00 0.84 -21.26
N ARG A 13 -6.10 1.07 -22.57
CA ARG A 13 -6.53 0.04 -23.53
C ARG A 13 -5.39 -0.92 -23.87
N GLY A 14 -5.72 -2.17 -24.14
CA GLY A 14 -4.77 -3.14 -24.70
C GLY A 14 -3.51 -3.40 -23.86
N VAL A 15 -3.62 -3.32 -22.53
CA VAL A 15 -2.48 -3.50 -21.60
C VAL A 15 -1.79 -4.85 -21.74
N MET A 16 -2.56 -5.89 -22.08
CA MET A 16 -2.06 -7.25 -22.29
C MET A 16 -2.92 -7.98 -23.32
N THR A 17 -2.32 -8.96 -24.00
CA THR A 17 -3.03 -9.86 -24.91
C THR A 17 -3.82 -10.90 -24.12
N LYS A 18 -4.80 -11.55 -24.75
CA LYS A 18 -5.55 -12.67 -24.14
C LYS A 18 -4.61 -13.81 -23.74
N GLN A 19 -3.65 -14.16 -24.60
CA GLN A 19 -2.65 -15.19 -24.31
C GLN A 19 -1.85 -14.89 -23.04
N LEU A 20 -1.43 -13.63 -22.84
CA LEU A 20 -0.73 -13.23 -21.61
C LEU A 20 -1.65 -13.28 -20.38
N TYR A 21 -2.89 -12.81 -20.51
CA TYR A 21 -3.89 -12.89 -19.45
C TYR A 21 -4.13 -14.33 -18.98
N ASP A 22 -4.33 -15.25 -19.92
CA ASP A 22 -4.55 -16.67 -19.64
C ASP A 22 -3.30 -17.28 -18.97
N GLY A 23 -2.10 -16.94 -19.45
CA GLY A 23 -0.83 -17.37 -18.84
C GLY A 23 -0.67 -16.90 -17.39
N LEU A 24 -0.96 -15.63 -17.10
CA LEU A 24 -0.89 -15.09 -15.73
C LEU A 24 -1.95 -15.73 -14.82
N THR A 25 -3.14 -16.03 -15.36
CA THR A 25 -4.21 -16.75 -14.64
C THR A 25 -3.73 -18.15 -14.24
N LEU A 26 -3.14 -18.90 -15.19
CA LEU A 26 -2.60 -20.24 -14.94
C LEU A 26 -1.47 -20.24 -13.89
N GLN A 27 -0.65 -19.18 -13.88
CA GLN A 27 0.39 -18.96 -12.87
C GLN A 27 -0.15 -18.46 -11.53
N ARG A 28 -1.47 -18.28 -11.40
CA ARG A 28 -2.14 -17.78 -10.19
C ARG A 28 -1.63 -16.40 -9.76
N VAL A 29 -1.28 -15.55 -10.73
CA VAL A 29 -0.91 -14.16 -10.44
C VAL A 29 -2.14 -13.44 -9.87
N PRO A 30 -2.02 -12.77 -8.71
CA PRO A 30 -3.16 -12.21 -8.01
C PRO A 30 -3.60 -10.85 -8.59
N PHE A 31 -4.20 -10.85 -9.78
CA PHE A 31 -4.80 -9.65 -10.40
C PHE A 31 -6.34 -9.69 -10.34
N ASN A 32 -6.98 -8.53 -10.54
CA ASN A 32 -8.44 -8.33 -10.43
C ASN A 32 -9.02 -8.67 -9.04
N ILE A 33 -8.27 -8.36 -7.98
CA ILE A 33 -8.69 -8.62 -6.60
C ILE A 33 -9.25 -7.34 -6.01
N ASP A 34 -10.45 -7.46 -5.46
CA ASP A 34 -11.07 -6.39 -4.69
C ASP A 34 -10.44 -6.35 -3.29
N PHE A 35 -9.59 -5.35 -3.07
CA PHE A 35 -8.90 -5.18 -1.81
C PHE A 35 -9.84 -4.80 -0.67
N ASP A 36 -10.93 -4.06 -0.91
CA ASP A 36 -11.77 -3.58 0.19
C ASP A 36 -12.47 -4.73 0.91
N HIS A 37 -12.82 -5.79 0.19
CA HIS A 37 -13.47 -7.00 0.70
C HIS A 37 -12.51 -8.06 1.24
N LEU A 38 -11.18 -7.85 1.19
CA LEU A 38 -10.23 -8.78 1.78
C LEU A 38 -10.27 -8.73 3.31
N PRO A 39 -10.10 -9.88 3.99
CA PRO A 39 -9.80 -9.92 5.41
C PRO A 39 -8.57 -9.07 5.73
N ARG A 40 -8.57 -8.45 6.92
CA ARG A 40 -7.46 -7.58 7.37
C ARG A 40 -6.10 -8.27 7.33
N GLY A 41 -6.02 -9.53 7.76
CA GLY A 41 -4.79 -10.32 7.71
C GLY A 41 -4.23 -10.46 6.29
N GLU A 42 -5.09 -10.71 5.30
CA GLU A 42 -4.67 -10.79 3.89
C GLU A 42 -4.21 -9.43 3.34
N LYS A 43 -4.85 -8.33 3.76
CA LYS A 43 -4.39 -6.97 3.43
C LYS A 43 -2.97 -6.75 3.94
N ILE A 44 -2.71 -7.08 5.21
CA ILE A 44 -1.39 -6.97 5.84
C ILE A 44 -0.36 -7.85 5.12
N GLU A 45 -0.68 -9.11 4.86
CA GLU A 45 0.23 -10.05 4.17
C GLU A 45 0.64 -9.53 2.79
N ARG A 46 -0.33 -9.07 1.99
CA ARG A 46 -0.07 -8.52 0.65
C ARG A 46 0.76 -7.24 0.71
N MET A 47 0.48 -6.36 1.66
CA MET A 47 1.31 -5.16 1.88
C MET A 47 2.74 -5.54 2.24
N CYS A 48 2.92 -6.47 3.18
CA CYS A 48 4.22 -6.97 3.61
C CYS A 48 5.01 -7.59 2.45
N ASN A 49 4.36 -8.37 1.58
CA ASN A 49 4.97 -8.93 0.37
C ASN A 49 5.56 -7.85 -0.54
N VAL A 50 4.82 -6.75 -0.78
CA VAL A 50 5.30 -5.63 -1.60
C VAL A 50 6.42 -4.84 -0.89
N LEU A 51 6.31 -4.70 0.43
CA LEU A 51 7.31 -4.03 1.26
C LEU A 51 8.58 -4.88 1.44
N GLY A 52 8.56 -6.18 1.14
CA GLY A 52 9.67 -7.10 1.40
C GLY A 52 9.84 -7.43 2.89
N ILE A 53 8.73 -7.50 3.63
CA ILE A 53 8.67 -7.86 5.04
C ILE A 53 8.36 -9.36 5.15
N GLN A 54 9.25 -10.14 5.75
CA GLN A 54 9.13 -11.60 5.81
C GLN A 54 8.14 -12.11 6.86
N TRP A 55 7.96 -11.37 7.96
CA TRP A 55 7.11 -11.75 9.08
C TRP A 55 6.05 -10.67 9.27
N PRO A 56 4.90 -10.79 8.59
CA PRO A 56 3.81 -9.84 8.71
C PRO A 56 3.29 -9.83 10.15
N LEU A 57 3.29 -8.66 10.76
CA LEU A 57 2.63 -8.41 12.04
C LEU A 57 1.80 -7.15 11.89
N ASP A 58 0.54 -7.20 12.31
CA ASP A 58 -0.32 -6.03 12.31
C ASP A 58 0.08 -5.07 13.43
N PRO A 59 0.53 -3.84 13.12
CA PRO A 59 1.03 -2.92 14.13
C PRO A 59 -0.05 -2.14 14.87
N ASP A 60 -1.24 -1.99 14.28
CA ASP A 60 -2.35 -1.20 14.85
C ASP A 60 -3.67 -1.66 14.23
N GLU A 61 -4.37 -2.56 14.93
CA GLU A 61 -5.68 -3.06 14.53
C GLU A 61 -6.74 -1.96 14.38
N THR A 62 -6.54 -0.80 15.03
CA THR A 62 -7.47 0.33 14.99
C THR A 62 -7.24 1.26 13.79
N TYR A 63 -6.18 1.06 13.02
CA TYR A 63 -5.94 1.82 11.79
C TYR A 63 -6.68 1.18 10.61
N GLU A 64 -7.57 1.93 9.95
CA GLU A 64 -8.39 1.40 8.87
C GLU A 64 -7.59 1.21 7.57
N LEU A 65 -7.52 -0.04 7.10
CA LEU A 65 -6.88 -0.44 5.85
C LEU A 65 -7.86 -0.39 4.67
N THR A 66 -8.24 0.84 4.30
CA THR A 66 -8.97 1.11 3.04
C THR A 66 -8.02 0.96 1.85
N THR A 67 -8.56 0.65 0.66
CA THR A 67 -7.75 0.61 -0.57
C THR A 67 -6.96 1.90 -0.79
N ASP A 68 -7.54 3.07 -0.50
CA ASP A 68 -6.88 4.37 -0.60
C ASP A 68 -5.67 4.50 0.36
N ASN A 69 -5.82 4.14 1.64
CA ASN A 69 -4.71 4.17 2.60
C ASN A 69 -3.58 3.21 2.21
N ILE A 70 -3.93 2.01 1.75
CA ILE A 70 -2.97 1.02 1.25
C ILE A 70 -2.21 1.57 0.03
N LEU A 71 -2.92 2.11 -0.96
CA LEU A 71 -2.30 2.69 -2.16
C LEU A 71 -1.37 3.86 -1.81
N LYS A 72 -1.74 4.72 -0.85
CA LYS A 72 -0.86 5.80 -0.35
C LYS A 72 0.41 5.24 0.27
N ILE A 73 0.31 4.21 1.13
CA ILE A 73 1.47 3.55 1.74
C ILE A 73 2.39 2.95 0.66
N LEU A 74 1.82 2.22 -0.30
CA LEU A 74 2.57 1.61 -1.39
C LEU A 74 3.24 2.69 -2.28
N ALA A 75 2.55 3.80 -2.56
CA ALA A 75 3.10 4.90 -3.33
C ALA A 75 4.29 5.57 -2.62
N ILE A 76 4.19 5.80 -1.31
CA ILE A 76 5.30 6.32 -0.49
C ILE A 76 6.48 5.36 -0.53
N HIS A 77 6.24 4.06 -0.33
CA HIS A 77 7.29 3.05 -0.39
C HIS A 77 7.97 3.01 -1.77
N MET A 78 7.20 3.03 -2.87
CA MET A 78 7.75 3.03 -4.23
C MET A 78 8.56 4.29 -4.52
N ARG A 79 8.12 5.47 -4.05
CA ARG A 79 8.90 6.71 -4.20
C ARG A 79 10.25 6.62 -3.50
N PHE A 80 10.29 6.15 -2.25
CA PHE A 80 11.55 5.91 -1.55
C PHE A 80 12.43 4.90 -2.27
N ARG A 81 11.85 3.77 -2.72
CA ARG A 81 12.56 2.73 -3.46
C ARG A 81 13.21 3.25 -4.74
N CYS A 82 12.57 4.22 -5.40
CA CYS A 82 13.07 4.86 -6.62
C CYS A 82 13.93 6.11 -6.37
N GLY A 83 14.25 6.46 -5.12
CA GLY A 83 15.03 7.66 -4.79
C GLY A 83 14.29 8.98 -5.06
N ILE A 84 12.96 8.96 -5.14
CA ILE A 84 12.14 10.15 -5.38
C ILE A 84 11.76 10.78 -4.04
N PRO A 85 12.02 12.10 -3.83
CA PRO A 85 11.59 12.79 -2.62
C PRO A 85 10.08 12.67 -2.36
N VAL A 86 9.74 12.48 -1.08
CA VAL A 86 8.34 12.33 -0.63
C VAL A 86 7.93 13.57 0.16
N ILE A 87 6.99 14.33 -0.39
CA ILE A 87 6.27 15.41 0.29
C ILE A 87 4.80 15.02 0.32
N ILE A 88 4.21 15.01 1.52
CA ILE A 88 2.80 14.68 1.71
C ILE A 88 2.08 15.95 2.16
N MET A 89 1.29 16.53 1.26
CA MET A 89 0.49 17.71 1.51
C MET A 89 -0.93 17.33 1.94
N GLY A 90 -1.53 18.13 2.82
CA GLY A 90 -2.93 18.00 3.20
C GLY A 90 -3.23 18.78 4.48
N GLU A 91 -4.50 19.04 4.75
CA GLU A 91 -4.94 19.77 5.95
C GLU A 91 -4.63 19.04 7.25
N THR A 92 -4.67 19.75 8.38
CA THR A 92 -4.57 19.11 9.70
C THR A 92 -5.72 18.12 9.90
N GLY A 93 -5.47 17.01 10.60
CA GLY A 93 -6.50 16.01 10.88
C GLY A 93 -6.73 14.97 9.79
N CYS A 94 -6.21 15.13 8.56
CA CYS A 94 -6.41 14.14 7.48
C CYS A 94 -5.57 12.84 7.61
N GLY A 95 -4.97 12.58 8.77
CA GLY A 95 -4.33 11.29 9.06
C GLY A 95 -2.92 11.06 8.51
N LYS A 96 -2.27 12.05 7.87
CA LYS A 96 -0.90 11.91 7.29
C LYS A 96 0.11 11.30 8.26
N THR A 97 0.21 11.85 9.47
CA THR A 97 1.15 11.36 10.49
C THR A 97 0.79 9.95 10.95
N ARG A 98 -0.50 9.62 11.05
CA ARG A 98 -0.95 8.27 11.44
C ARG A 98 -0.62 7.23 10.37
N LEU A 99 -0.78 7.59 9.09
CA LEU A 99 -0.41 6.74 7.95
C LEU A 99 1.10 6.44 7.95
N ILE A 100 1.94 7.46 8.15
CA ILE A 100 3.40 7.27 8.21
C ILE A 100 3.80 6.43 9.42
N LYS A 101 3.21 6.70 10.60
CA LYS A 101 3.43 5.87 11.80
C LYS A 101 3.08 4.42 11.52
N PHE A 102 1.92 4.15 10.91
CA PHE A 102 1.52 2.78 10.57
C PHE A 102 2.54 2.08 9.65
N LEU A 103 3.02 2.74 8.59
CA LEU A 103 4.05 2.19 7.71
C LEU A 103 5.36 1.90 8.47
N CYS A 104 5.80 2.83 9.34
CA CYS A 104 6.99 2.64 10.15
C CYS A 104 6.84 1.46 11.11
N GLU A 105 5.73 1.36 11.83
CA GLU A 105 5.47 0.23 12.74
C GLU A 105 5.35 -1.10 11.99
N LEU A 106 4.66 -1.12 10.84
CA LEU A 106 4.55 -2.31 9.99
C LEU A 106 5.94 -2.82 9.57
N ARG A 107 6.85 -1.91 9.19
CA ARG A 107 8.23 -2.22 8.83
C ARG A 107 9.07 -2.79 9.97
N LYS A 108 8.73 -2.51 11.23
CA LYS A 108 9.47 -3.05 12.38
C LYS A 108 9.16 -4.51 12.65
N SER A 109 8.01 -5.04 12.19
CA SER A 109 7.58 -6.42 12.46
C SER A 109 7.74 -6.82 13.94
N GLY A 110 7.34 -5.93 14.85
CA GLY A 110 7.41 -6.18 16.31
C GLY A 110 8.78 -5.97 16.95
N VAL A 111 9.82 -5.60 16.18
CA VAL A 111 11.13 -5.28 16.74
C VAL A 111 11.08 -3.96 17.49
N THR A 112 11.54 -3.94 18.75
CA THR A 112 11.62 -2.76 19.61
C THR A 112 12.78 -1.85 19.21
N THR A 113 12.64 -1.17 18.08
CA THR A 113 13.57 -0.14 17.59
C THR A 113 12.82 1.12 17.22
N GLU A 114 13.51 2.26 17.25
CA GLU A 114 12.98 3.50 16.70
C GLU A 114 13.36 3.59 15.21
N ASN A 115 12.37 3.67 14.33
CA ASN A 115 12.57 3.86 12.89
C ASN A 115 11.80 5.07 12.33
N MET A 116 11.29 5.93 13.21
CA MET A 116 10.62 7.18 12.87
C MET A 116 11.03 8.27 13.85
N ILE A 117 11.58 9.37 13.33
CA ILE A 117 11.82 10.59 14.10
C ILE A 117 10.80 11.63 13.63
N LEU A 118 9.93 12.10 14.53
CA LEU A 118 8.95 13.14 14.25
C LEU A 118 9.50 14.51 14.67
N VAL A 119 9.95 15.30 13.70
CA VAL A 119 10.39 16.68 13.93
C VAL A 119 9.21 17.63 13.69
N LYS A 120 8.87 18.45 14.70
CA LYS A 120 7.88 19.52 14.55
C LYS A 120 8.60 20.82 14.19
N VAL A 121 8.33 21.33 13.00
CA VAL A 121 8.87 22.60 12.52
C VAL A 121 7.87 23.70 12.83
N HIS A 122 8.34 24.79 13.43
CA HIS A 122 7.58 26.02 13.67
C HIS A 122 8.40 27.18 13.09
N GLY A 123 7.72 28.23 12.63
CA GLY A 123 8.34 29.47 12.14
C GLY A 123 8.48 30.50 13.24
#